data_AF-A0A0N8KIK8-F1
#
_entry.id   AF-A0A0N8KIK8-F1
#
_cell.length_a   1.000
_cell.length_b   1.000
_cell.length_c   1.000
_cell.angle_alpha   90.00
_cell.angle_beta   90.00
_cell.angle_gamma   90.00
#
_symmetry.space_group_name_H-M   'P 1'
#
loop_
_entity.id
_entity.type
_entity.pdbx_description
1 polymer ?
#
loop_
_entity_poly.entity_id
_entity_poly.type
_entity_poly.pdbx_seq_one_letter_code
_entity_poly.pdbx_strand_id
1 'polypeptide(L)'
;MTETLSPPRLQPSRTSLSGVTMPAHCSVGVTVLIVHRDTLGRYLPEGTSVRLVDSAGKTVDATIDAEGVSRHEGAAPNKVAWQLMDAHGQHLVAVNDEPLDPCRAAAAPPEVDIAMDETTIQATYLPPPISLNLRDEMTSPEADLLSDEQLEQLRLAGNNATLFLHGYNVPLGQYGAFASWEKRSDISAKPILTTAHTASGATIFQDIDKVDIQVPVTRGKIANNLYHTPTENRPDEYREEYCNGSGAYNWFVHMEHQLNRAAGMTEEDWRPYTRMVGIAWFGDTGSVDFFQAELNAMAAGRRLVALLEQLDEAGIAINIISHSLGARVVLTALNILGEQERHQWIDNVYLWEPAVADNALINDASQDSHPLGMGVFPDAHKAARKVVVLHSEEDGILGPPPEDERSFWQQVAEVTSPALRGARWVQDIFSADDMLDELIGSAGGAYGKKWWIFPAGLSTPLIRYYSDKAPADTVSPPASQPMPVGPDPYGEDRAARAWQTFREIAIEEARAALASGDPLPTYDLLAPLAQHAVVSEEQAANYIDTLEWLVGRNWRAGKAPRAALGSIGFAGVRIENSFVRNRLDRKVFDFVNQTLWLFDHSGMKIPSDEVFEKSYQEGIVDRIKEESRFGRYE
;
A
#
# COMPACT_ATOMS: atom_id res chain seq x y z
N MET A 1 -53.82 -41.67 -12.54
CA MET A 1 -53.96 -40.25 -12.87
C MET A 1 -55.18 -39.73 -12.12
N THR A 2 -54.95 -39.18 -10.93
CA THR A 2 -55.96 -38.51 -10.10
C THR A 2 -55.20 -37.71 -9.06
N GLU A 3 -54.77 -36.51 -9.43
CA GLU A 3 -54.25 -35.52 -8.48
C GLU A 3 -55.42 -34.77 -7.84
N THR A 4 -55.41 -34.78 -6.52
CA THR A 4 -56.31 -34.08 -5.61
C THR A 4 -55.83 -32.63 -5.46
N LEU A 5 -56.48 -31.71 -6.17
CA LEU A 5 -56.34 -30.28 -5.90
C LEU A 5 -57.05 -29.94 -4.58
N SER A 6 -56.28 -29.55 -3.57
CA SER A 6 -56.82 -28.95 -2.35
C SER A 6 -57.38 -27.56 -2.66
N PRO A 7 -58.55 -27.17 -2.11
CA PRO A 7 -59.10 -25.83 -2.34
C PRO A 7 -58.25 -24.76 -1.62
N PRO A 8 -58.20 -23.52 -2.14
CA PRO A 8 -57.44 -22.45 -1.51
C PRO A 8 -57.99 -22.12 -0.12
N ARG A 9 -57.10 -21.79 0.82
CA ARG A 9 -57.48 -21.28 2.15
C ARG A 9 -58.19 -19.93 2.00
N LEU A 10 -59.47 -19.88 2.34
CA LEU A 10 -60.22 -18.63 2.46
C LEU A 10 -59.70 -17.83 3.67
N GLN A 11 -59.19 -16.63 3.43
CA GLN A 11 -58.98 -15.63 4.49
C GLN A 11 -60.28 -14.86 4.76
N PRO A 12 -60.60 -14.53 6.03
CA PRO A 12 -61.79 -13.74 6.36
C PRO A 12 -61.62 -12.27 5.95
N SER A 13 -62.66 -11.70 5.35
CA SER A 13 -62.77 -10.27 5.06
C SER A 13 -62.81 -9.47 6.38
N ARG A 14 -62.14 -8.30 6.40
CA ARG A 14 -62.23 -7.34 7.51
C ARG A 14 -63.05 -6.12 7.08
N THR A 15 -64.06 -5.79 7.88
CA THR A 15 -64.88 -4.59 7.76
C THR A 15 -64.24 -3.46 8.55
N SER A 16 -64.07 -2.27 7.95
CA SER A 16 -63.72 -1.06 8.71
C SER A 16 -64.92 -0.57 9.52
N LEU A 17 -64.67 0.26 10.54
CA LEU A 17 -65.71 0.96 11.32
C LEU A 17 -66.61 1.90 10.48
N SER A 18 -66.28 2.12 9.20
CA SER A 18 -67.06 2.92 8.24
C SER A 18 -67.91 2.07 7.27
N GLY A 19 -67.92 0.74 7.40
CA GLY A 19 -68.82 -0.14 6.63
C GLY A 19 -68.41 -0.34 5.16
N VAL A 20 -67.18 -0.01 4.77
CA VAL A 20 -66.68 -0.28 3.42
C VAL A 20 -66.06 -1.68 3.39
N THR A 21 -66.63 -2.56 2.56
CA THR A 21 -66.12 -3.91 2.31
C THR A 21 -65.04 -3.83 1.22
N MET A 22 -63.77 -4.02 1.58
CA MET A 22 -62.66 -4.07 0.62
C MET A 22 -62.54 -5.49 0.03
N PRO A 23 -62.32 -5.65 -1.29
CA PRO A 23 -62.05 -6.95 -1.89
C PRO A 23 -60.78 -7.57 -1.30
N ALA A 24 -60.78 -8.89 -1.12
CA ALA A 24 -59.61 -9.66 -0.73
C ALA A 24 -58.61 -9.78 -1.90
N HIS A 25 -58.08 -8.67 -2.38
CA HIS A 25 -56.90 -8.55 -3.27
C HIS A 25 -56.45 -7.08 -3.28
N CYS A 26 -55.98 -6.59 -2.14
CA CYS A 26 -55.13 -5.40 -2.11
C CYS A 26 -53.88 -5.80 -1.37
N SER A 27 -52.82 -6.15 -2.10
CA SER A 27 -51.46 -6.07 -1.57
C SER A 27 -51.27 -4.62 -1.15
N VAL A 28 -51.45 -4.32 0.14
CA VAL A 28 -51.16 -2.99 0.68
C VAL A 28 -49.65 -2.83 0.54
N GLY A 29 -49.24 -2.13 -0.50
CA GLY A 29 -47.85 -1.80 -0.72
C GLY A 29 -47.39 -0.85 0.39
N VAL A 30 -46.25 -1.16 0.97
CA VAL A 30 -45.61 -0.36 2.03
C VAL A 30 -44.65 0.63 1.37
N THR A 31 -44.52 1.82 1.96
CA THR A 31 -43.46 2.76 1.63
C THR A 31 -42.26 2.50 2.54
N VAL A 32 -41.09 2.26 1.96
CA VAL A 32 -39.83 2.15 2.71
C VAL A 32 -38.97 3.35 2.37
N LEU A 33 -38.54 4.08 3.40
CA LEU A 33 -37.57 5.16 3.30
C LEU A 33 -36.25 4.67 3.90
N ILE A 34 -35.16 4.78 3.14
CA ILE A 34 -33.82 4.46 3.66
C ILE A 34 -33.02 5.75 3.67
N VAL A 35 -32.57 6.18 4.85
CA VAL A 35 -31.66 7.31 5.02
C VAL A 35 -30.23 6.76 5.01
N HIS A 36 -29.44 7.21 4.06
CA HIS A 36 -28.09 6.71 3.82
C HIS A 36 -27.06 7.72 4.32
N ARG A 37 -26.22 7.29 5.27
CA ARG A 37 -25.12 8.10 5.80
C ARG A 37 -23.81 7.32 5.85
N ASP A 38 -22.69 8.01 5.74
CA ASP A 38 -21.40 7.40 6.10
C ASP A 38 -21.11 7.50 7.61
N THR A 39 -20.06 6.82 8.09
CA THR A 39 -19.62 6.85 9.49
C THR A 39 -19.16 8.24 9.95
N LEU A 40 -18.98 9.18 9.02
CA LEU A 40 -18.64 10.58 9.28
C LEU A 40 -19.90 11.47 9.37
N GLY A 41 -21.09 10.86 9.22
CA GLY A 41 -22.38 11.53 9.31
C GLY A 41 -22.81 12.25 8.03
N ARG A 42 -22.06 12.11 6.93
CA ARG A 42 -22.41 12.71 5.62
C ARG A 42 -23.48 11.88 4.94
N TYR A 43 -24.37 12.52 4.21
CA TYR A 43 -25.27 11.81 3.31
C TYR A 43 -24.50 11.20 2.15
N LEU A 44 -24.92 10.02 1.70
CA LEU A 44 -24.39 9.44 0.47
C LEU A 44 -24.78 10.31 -0.75
N PRO A 45 -24.00 10.28 -1.84
CA PRO A 45 -24.23 11.15 -3.00
C PRO A 45 -25.61 11.00 -3.63
N GLU A 46 -26.24 12.13 -3.97
CA GLU A 46 -27.48 12.18 -4.76
C GLU A 46 -27.31 11.41 -6.08
N GLY A 47 -28.36 10.69 -6.48
CA GLY A 47 -28.37 9.91 -7.72
C GLY A 47 -27.80 8.50 -7.58
N THR A 48 -27.23 8.12 -6.43
CA THR A 48 -26.81 6.74 -6.16
C THR A 48 -27.99 5.79 -6.27
N SER A 49 -27.87 4.76 -7.10
CA SER A 49 -28.91 3.74 -7.32
C SER A 49 -29.01 2.77 -6.14
N VAL A 50 -30.22 2.59 -5.61
CA VAL A 50 -30.54 1.65 -4.51
C VAL A 50 -31.55 0.63 -5.01
N ARG A 51 -31.21 -0.65 -4.86
CA ARG A 51 -32.09 -1.77 -5.18
C ARG A 51 -32.61 -2.41 -3.91
N LEU A 52 -33.91 -2.32 -3.66
CA LEU A 52 -34.58 -3.00 -2.55
C LEU A 52 -35.23 -4.29 -3.05
N VAL A 53 -35.11 -5.38 -2.30
CA VAL A 53 -35.78 -6.66 -2.52
C VAL A 53 -36.64 -6.97 -1.31
N ASP A 54 -37.92 -7.23 -1.51
CA ASP A 54 -38.84 -7.62 -0.44
C ASP A 54 -38.91 -9.15 -0.24
N SER A 55 -39.59 -9.57 0.83
CA SER A 55 -39.78 -10.98 1.18
C SER A 55 -40.52 -11.82 0.13
N ALA A 56 -41.21 -11.19 -0.83
CA ALA A 56 -41.84 -11.87 -1.96
C ALA A 56 -40.89 -12.00 -3.18
N GLY A 57 -39.66 -11.51 -3.06
CA GLY A 57 -38.67 -11.45 -4.13
C GLY A 57 -38.95 -10.34 -5.15
N LYS A 58 -39.85 -9.39 -4.85
CA LYS A 58 -40.09 -8.24 -5.72
C LYS A 58 -38.99 -7.22 -5.49
N THR A 59 -38.45 -6.72 -6.60
CA THR A 59 -37.46 -5.65 -6.61
C THR A 59 -38.14 -4.29 -6.77
N VAL A 60 -37.70 -3.31 -5.99
CA VAL A 60 -38.12 -1.90 -6.06
C VAL A 60 -36.86 -1.05 -6.09
N ASP A 61 -36.55 -0.47 -7.24
CA ASP A 61 -35.38 0.40 -7.41
C ASP A 61 -35.76 1.87 -7.09
N ALA A 62 -34.82 2.60 -6.49
CA ALA A 62 -34.92 4.04 -6.23
C ALA A 62 -33.52 4.68 -6.32
N THR A 63 -33.46 6.01 -6.29
CA THR A 63 -32.20 6.76 -6.18
C THR A 63 -32.18 7.56 -4.90
N ILE A 64 -30.99 7.80 -4.36
CA ILE A 64 -30.77 8.70 -3.23
C ILE A 64 -31.05 10.15 -3.66
N ASP A 65 -31.83 10.89 -2.88
CA ASP A 65 -32.11 12.32 -3.08
C ASP A 65 -31.07 13.23 -2.39
N ALA A 66 -31.26 14.55 -2.50
CA ALA A 66 -30.35 15.55 -1.92
C ALA A 66 -30.28 15.50 -0.38
N GLU A 67 -31.29 14.90 0.26
CA GLU A 67 -31.37 14.68 1.71
C GLU A 67 -30.81 13.31 2.12
N GLY A 68 -30.21 12.56 1.20
CA GLY A 68 -29.62 11.25 1.46
C GLY A 68 -30.66 10.14 1.59
N VAL A 69 -31.87 10.31 1.09
CA VAL A 69 -32.98 9.36 1.25
C VAL A 69 -33.30 8.64 -0.06
N SER A 70 -33.48 7.32 0.00
CA SER A 70 -34.11 6.56 -1.08
C SER A 70 -35.54 6.16 -0.69
N ARG A 71 -36.50 6.42 -1.58
CA ARG A 71 -37.93 6.14 -1.36
C ARG A 71 -38.40 4.99 -2.24
N HIS A 72 -38.77 3.88 -1.62
CA HIS A 72 -39.22 2.65 -2.28
C HIS A 72 -40.71 2.44 -2.04
N GLU A 73 -41.53 2.65 -3.07
CA GLU A 73 -42.99 2.52 -2.96
C GLU A 73 -43.49 1.14 -3.43
N GLY A 74 -44.37 0.54 -2.63
CA GLY A 74 -45.07 -0.68 -3.00
C GLY A 74 -44.33 -1.96 -2.67
N ALA A 75 -43.43 -1.96 -1.69
CA ALA A 75 -42.82 -3.17 -1.16
C ALA A 75 -43.87 -4.05 -0.45
N ALA A 76 -43.74 -5.37 -0.53
CA ALA A 76 -44.58 -6.28 0.25
C ALA A 76 -44.25 -6.13 1.74
N PRO A 77 -45.26 -6.10 2.64
CA PRO A 77 -45.02 -6.04 4.08
C PRO A 77 -44.26 -7.28 4.55
N ASN A 78 -43.56 -7.18 5.69
CA ASN A 78 -42.68 -8.18 6.33
C ASN A 78 -41.21 -7.74 6.29
N LYS A 79 -40.36 -8.32 5.44
CA LYS A 79 -38.93 -8.05 5.41
C LYS A 79 -38.47 -7.47 4.09
N VAL A 80 -37.45 -6.61 4.16
CA VAL A 80 -36.74 -6.05 3.01
C VAL A 80 -35.24 -6.12 3.21
N ALA A 81 -34.51 -6.18 2.10
CA ALA A 81 -33.05 -6.09 2.04
C ALA A 81 -32.68 -5.17 0.86
N TRP A 82 -31.51 -4.51 0.90
CA TRP A 82 -31.13 -3.59 -0.17
C TRP A 82 -29.64 -3.61 -0.49
N GLN A 83 -29.28 -3.18 -1.71
CA GLN A 83 -27.91 -2.97 -2.13
C GLN A 83 -27.77 -1.63 -2.85
N LEU A 84 -26.59 -1.02 -2.69
CA LEU A 84 -26.17 0.10 -3.54
C LEU A 84 -25.60 -0.50 -4.83
N MET A 85 -26.01 0.03 -5.99
CA MET A 85 -25.58 -0.51 -7.28
C MET A 85 -24.31 0.16 -7.82
N ASP A 86 -24.13 1.46 -7.56
CA ASP A 86 -23.09 2.29 -8.17
C ASP A 86 -22.16 2.97 -7.13
N ALA A 87 -22.14 2.46 -5.90
CA ALA A 87 -21.39 3.06 -4.77
C ALA A 87 -20.19 2.20 -4.35
N HIS A 88 -19.16 2.16 -5.19
CA HIS A 88 -17.97 1.35 -4.93
C HIS A 88 -17.23 1.82 -3.67
N GLY A 89 -16.75 0.87 -2.86
CA GLY A 89 -15.99 1.13 -1.64
C GLY A 89 -16.82 1.56 -0.42
N GLN A 90 -18.12 1.78 -0.58
CA GLN A 90 -19.05 2.03 0.52
C GLN A 90 -19.64 0.71 1.04
N HIS A 91 -19.31 0.37 2.28
CA HIS A 91 -19.73 -0.89 2.90
C HIS A 91 -20.67 -0.63 4.06
N LEU A 92 -21.82 -1.30 4.08
CA LEU A 92 -22.81 -1.16 5.15
C LEU A 92 -22.24 -1.72 6.47
N VAL A 93 -22.21 -0.90 7.52
CA VAL A 93 -21.66 -1.27 8.84
C VAL A 93 -22.65 -1.12 9.98
N ALA A 94 -23.78 -0.45 9.78
CA ALA A 94 -24.85 -0.44 10.75
C ALA A 94 -26.21 -0.18 10.12
N VAL A 95 -27.25 -0.70 10.76
CA VAL A 95 -28.65 -0.43 10.42
C VAL A 95 -29.40 -0.06 11.69
N ASN A 96 -30.10 1.07 11.69
CA ASN A 96 -30.82 1.59 12.86
C ASN A 96 -29.94 1.62 14.13
N ASP A 97 -28.69 2.06 13.98
CA ASP A 97 -27.64 2.09 15.00
C ASP A 97 -27.16 0.74 15.55
N GLU A 98 -27.66 -0.38 15.02
CA GLU A 98 -27.15 -1.72 15.31
C GLU A 98 -25.96 -2.06 14.40
N PRO A 99 -24.76 -2.38 14.97
CA PRO A 99 -23.58 -2.76 14.21
C PRO A 99 -23.80 -4.01 13.36
N LEU A 100 -23.13 -4.05 12.21
CA LEU A 100 -23.10 -5.16 11.29
C LEU A 100 -21.67 -5.44 10.84
N ASP A 101 -21.39 -6.72 10.58
CA ASP A 101 -20.19 -7.15 9.88
C ASP A 101 -20.31 -6.77 8.39
N PRO A 102 -19.46 -5.87 7.88
CA PRO A 102 -19.56 -5.39 6.50
C PRO A 102 -19.24 -6.47 5.46
N CYS A 103 -18.40 -7.44 5.77
CA CYS A 103 -18.11 -8.56 4.86
C CYS A 103 -19.37 -9.43 4.69
N ARG A 104 -20.11 -9.67 5.78
CA ARG A 104 -21.39 -10.38 5.72
C ARG A 104 -22.46 -9.57 5.00
N ALA A 105 -22.55 -8.27 5.29
CA ALA A 105 -23.54 -7.39 4.67
C ALA A 105 -23.34 -7.25 3.15
N ALA A 106 -22.08 -7.24 2.68
CA ALA A 106 -21.75 -7.23 1.26
C ALA A 106 -22.12 -8.55 0.57
N ALA A 107 -21.90 -9.69 1.25
CA ALA A 107 -22.21 -11.01 0.73
C ALA A 107 -23.72 -11.31 0.65
N ALA A 108 -24.45 -10.93 1.71
CA ALA A 108 -25.89 -11.11 1.85
C ALA A 108 -26.47 -9.91 2.62
N PRO A 109 -27.14 -8.97 1.94
CA PRO A 109 -27.63 -7.76 2.59
C PRO A 109 -28.58 -8.08 3.75
N PRO A 110 -28.50 -7.32 4.85
CA PRO A 110 -29.31 -7.58 6.04
C PRO A 110 -30.80 -7.45 5.73
N GLU A 111 -31.59 -8.34 6.31
CA GLU A 111 -33.05 -8.27 6.26
C GLU A 111 -33.57 -7.41 7.43
N VAL A 112 -34.43 -6.44 7.12
CA VAL A 112 -35.05 -5.53 8.10
C VAL A 112 -36.56 -5.70 8.04
N ASP A 113 -37.20 -5.75 9.22
CA ASP A 113 -38.65 -5.80 9.33
C ASP A 113 -39.27 -4.42 9.02
N ILE A 114 -40.37 -4.42 8.24
CA ILE A 114 -41.10 -3.23 7.83
C ILE A 114 -42.58 -3.32 8.24
N ALA A 115 -43.12 -2.18 8.69
CA ALA A 115 -44.51 -2.02 9.11
C ALA A 115 -45.47 -2.01 7.90
N MET A 116 -46.79 -2.04 8.13
CA MET A 116 -47.78 -2.14 7.04
C MET A 116 -48.05 -0.82 6.29
N ASP A 117 -47.49 0.30 6.74
CA ASP A 117 -47.73 1.65 6.24
C ASP A 117 -46.46 2.30 5.68
N GLU A 118 -45.59 2.80 6.56
CA GLU A 118 -44.35 3.47 6.23
C GLU A 118 -43.27 3.05 7.24
N THR A 119 -42.07 2.77 6.76
CA THR A 119 -40.93 2.45 7.62
C THR A 119 -39.72 3.24 7.17
N THR A 120 -39.07 3.93 8.12
CA THR A 120 -37.80 4.61 7.90
C THR A 120 -36.68 3.77 8.48
N ILE A 121 -35.66 3.49 7.67
CA ILE A 121 -34.46 2.73 8.02
C ILE A 121 -33.27 3.69 7.98
N GLN A 122 -32.42 3.67 9.00
CA GLN A 122 -31.13 4.36 8.98
C GLN A 122 -30.05 3.37 8.54
N ALA A 123 -29.33 3.66 7.47
CA ALA A 123 -28.25 2.83 6.94
C ALA A 123 -26.92 3.59 7.03
N THR A 124 -25.95 3.04 7.77
CA THR A 124 -24.63 3.65 7.96
C THR A 124 -23.56 2.87 7.20
N TYR A 125 -22.75 3.57 6.41
CA TYR A 125 -21.74 3.01 5.53
C TYR A 125 -20.33 3.48 5.90
N LEU A 126 -19.31 2.68 5.60
CA LEU A 126 -17.94 3.21 5.55
C LEU A 126 -17.79 4.17 4.37
N PRO A 127 -17.04 5.27 4.52
CA PRO A 127 -16.65 6.07 3.39
C PRO A 127 -15.73 5.26 2.45
N PRO A 128 -15.62 5.63 1.16
CA PRO A 128 -14.75 4.95 0.21
C PRO A 128 -13.27 5.03 0.62
N PRO A 129 -12.43 4.07 0.17
CA PRO A 129 -10.98 4.13 0.42
C PRO A 129 -10.35 5.33 -0.29
N ILE A 130 -9.22 5.81 0.25
CA ILE A 130 -8.45 6.90 -0.36
C ILE A 130 -7.12 6.30 -0.84
N SER A 131 -6.80 6.49 -2.12
CA SER A 131 -5.53 6.06 -2.68
C SER A 131 -5.04 6.99 -3.79
N LEU A 132 -3.73 7.16 -3.88
CA LEU A 132 -3.05 7.90 -4.94
C LEU A 132 -2.12 6.95 -5.72
N ASN A 133 -2.15 7.05 -7.06
CA ASN A 133 -1.30 6.23 -7.92
C ASN A 133 -0.18 7.06 -8.56
N LEU A 134 1.01 7.01 -7.96
CA LEU A 134 2.22 7.66 -8.47
C LEU A 134 2.95 6.83 -9.55
N ARG A 135 2.32 5.75 -10.05
CA ARG A 135 2.88 4.90 -11.12
C ARG A 135 2.61 5.45 -12.52
N ASP A 136 1.46 6.11 -12.70
CA ASP A 136 1.03 6.59 -14.00
C ASP A 136 1.89 7.78 -14.42
N GLU A 137 2.12 7.99 -15.71
CA GLU A 137 2.72 9.25 -16.16
C GLU A 137 1.87 10.41 -15.63
N MET A 138 2.53 11.49 -15.17
CA MET A 138 1.80 12.66 -14.68
C MET A 138 1.06 13.30 -15.87
N THR A 139 -0.21 12.95 -16.03
CA THR A 139 -1.05 13.47 -17.11
C THR A 139 -1.52 14.89 -16.82
N SER A 140 -1.60 15.27 -15.53
CA SER A 140 -1.84 16.64 -15.08
C SER A 140 -1.35 16.83 -13.64
N PRO A 141 -1.09 18.07 -13.18
CA PRO A 141 -0.69 18.36 -11.79
C PRO A 141 -1.72 17.90 -10.75
N GLU A 142 -3.00 17.89 -11.10
CA GLU A 142 -4.10 17.47 -10.22
C GLU A 142 -4.15 15.96 -9.99
N ALA A 143 -3.46 15.16 -10.83
CA ALA A 143 -3.44 13.69 -10.69
C ALA A 143 -2.75 13.22 -9.40
N ASP A 144 -1.92 14.08 -8.80
CA ASP A 144 -1.18 13.81 -7.56
C ASP A 144 -1.85 14.40 -6.31
N LEU A 145 -3.06 14.94 -6.45
CA LEU A 145 -3.81 15.61 -5.39
C LEU A 145 -5.06 14.80 -5.00
N LEU A 146 -5.51 14.97 -3.75
CA LEU A 146 -6.81 14.48 -3.30
C LEU A 146 -7.93 15.41 -3.75
N SER A 147 -9.12 14.85 -3.97
CA SER A 147 -10.33 15.64 -4.23
C SER A 147 -10.81 16.36 -2.97
N ASP A 148 -11.62 17.40 -3.13
CA ASP A 148 -12.25 18.11 -2.01
C ASP A 148 -13.06 17.17 -1.10
N GLU A 149 -13.71 16.15 -1.68
CA GLU A 149 -14.48 15.14 -0.94
C GLU A 149 -13.59 14.24 -0.07
N GLN A 150 -12.39 13.90 -0.56
CA GLN A 150 -11.38 13.13 0.16
C GLN A 150 -10.72 13.97 1.26
N LEU A 151 -10.42 15.24 0.98
CA LEU A 151 -9.93 16.17 2.01
C LEU A 151 -10.97 16.36 3.12
N GLU A 152 -12.24 16.52 2.76
CA GLU A 152 -13.32 16.64 3.75
C GLU A 152 -13.51 15.35 4.55
N GLN A 153 -13.36 14.19 3.91
CA GLN A 153 -13.35 12.90 4.60
C GLN A 153 -12.26 12.85 5.67
N LEU A 154 -11.03 13.28 5.36
CA LEU A 154 -9.93 13.34 6.33
C LEU A 154 -10.17 14.38 7.43
N ARG A 155 -10.76 15.53 7.11
CA ARG A 155 -11.14 16.57 8.09
C ARG A 155 -12.13 16.03 9.11
N LEU A 156 -13.19 15.35 8.65
CA LEU A 156 -14.21 14.76 9.53
C LEU A 156 -13.69 13.53 10.29
N ALA A 157 -12.77 12.77 9.70
CA ALA A 157 -12.10 11.61 10.32
C ALA A 157 -10.99 12.00 11.32
N GLY A 158 -11.18 13.11 12.04
CA GLY A 158 -10.23 13.59 13.04
C GLY A 158 -9.13 14.51 12.50
N ASN A 159 -9.30 15.08 11.31
CA ASN A 159 -8.39 16.08 10.74
C ASN A 159 -6.92 15.66 10.68
N ASN A 160 -6.70 14.41 10.30
CA ASN A 160 -5.39 13.80 10.13
C ASN A 160 -5.40 12.86 8.92
N ALA A 161 -4.24 12.69 8.30
CA ALA A 161 -3.98 11.75 7.22
C ALA A 161 -2.86 10.81 7.66
N THR A 162 -3.13 9.51 7.64
CA THR A 162 -2.09 8.49 7.77
C THR A 162 -1.85 7.90 6.38
N LEU A 163 -0.65 8.16 5.84
CA LEU A 163 -0.24 7.68 4.52
C LEU A 163 0.50 6.36 4.68
N PHE A 164 0.24 5.39 3.80
CA PHE A 164 1.02 4.16 3.73
C PHE A 164 1.64 3.97 2.33
N LEU A 165 2.95 3.71 2.31
CA LEU A 165 3.73 3.42 1.11
C LEU A 165 4.27 1.99 1.16
N HIS A 166 3.90 1.18 0.16
CA HIS A 166 4.36 -0.20 0.04
C HIS A 166 5.86 -0.29 -0.32
N GLY A 167 6.43 -1.49 -0.15
CA GLY A 167 7.82 -1.80 -0.46
C GLY A 167 8.16 -2.00 -1.94
N TYR A 168 9.36 -2.53 -2.18
CA TYR A 168 9.87 -2.85 -3.52
C TYR A 168 9.11 -4.02 -4.17
N ASN A 169 9.07 -4.06 -5.51
CA ASN A 169 8.50 -5.12 -6.32
C ASN A 169 7.02 -5.45 -6.07
N VAL A 170 6.26 -4.46 -5.60
CA VAL A 170 4.81 -4.58 -5.44
C VAL A 170 4.12 -4.04 -6.71
N PRO A 171 3.37 -4.86 -7.46
CA PRO A 171 2.54 -4.39 -8.57
C PRO A 171 1.37 -3.56 -8.04
N LEU A 172 0.70 -2.78 -8.89
CA LEU A 172 -0.51 -2.05 -8.47
C LEU A 172 -1.60 -3.01 -7.98
N GLY A 173 -1.79 -4.13 -8.69
CA GLY A 173 -2.78 -5.15 -8.36
C GLY A 173 -4.21 -4.68 -8.55
N GLN A 174 -5.15 -5.38 -7.90
CA GLN A 174 -6.59 -5.07 -7.91
C GLN A 174 -7.18 -5.37 -6.53
N TYR A 175 -8.26 -4.66 -6.16
CA TYR A 175 -9.07 -5.07 -5.01
C TYR A 175 -9.65 -6.46 -5.24
N GLY A 176 -9.80 -7.23 -4.15
CA GLY A 176 -10.44 -8.54 -4.18
C GLY A 176 -11.94 -8.43 -4.45
N ALA A 177 -12.60 -9.58 -4.51
CA ALA A 177 -14.06 -9.62 -4.55
C ALA A 177 -14.59 -10.05 -3.17
N PHE A 178 -15.77 -9.55 -2.79
CA PHE A 178 -16.43 -10.11 -1.62
C PHE A 178 -16.80 -11.56 -1.86
N ALA A 179 -16.61 -12.35 -0.81
CA ALA A 179 -17.11 -13.69 -0.73
C ALA A 179 -18.61 -13.74 -1.04
N SER A 180 -19.02 -14.45 -2.10
CA SER A 180 -20.43 -14.77 -2.28
C SER A 180 -20.83 -15.95 -1.41
N TRP A 181 -22.05 -15.93 -0.87
CA TRP A 181 -22.58 -17.07 -0.15
C TRP A 181 -23.67 -17.71 -1.00
N GLU A 182 -23.31 -18.64 -1.89
CA GLU A 182 -24.30 -19.34 -2.70
C GLU A 182 -25.23 -20.22 -1.83
N LYS A 183 -26.50 -20.30 -2.26
CA LYS A 183 -27.64 -21.00 -1.64
C LYS A 183 -27.26 -22.06 -0.61
N ARG A 184 -27.50 -21.72 0.66
CA ARG A 184 -27.56 -22.68 1.77
C ARG A 184 -28.63 -23.73 1.45
N SER A 185 -28.25 -25.01 1.44
CA SER A 185 -29.22 -26.10 1.58
C SER A 185 -29.72 -26.21 3.03
N ASP A 186 -28.90 -25.74 3.99
CA ASP A 186 -29.19 -25.63 5.42
C ASP A 186 -28.27 -24.57 6.06
N ILE A 187 -28.67 -23.97 7.18
CA ILE A 187 -27.96 -22.94 7.95
C ILE A 187 -26.61 -23.44 8.52
N SER A 188 -26.43 -24.77 8.62
CA SER A 188 -25.18 -25.41 9.05
C SER A 188 -24.22 -25.76 7.90
N ALA A 189 -24.59 -25.50 6.65
CA ALA A 189 -23.72 -25.78 5.50
C ALA A 189 -22.66 -24.68 5.33
N LYS A 190 -21.41 -25.07 5.07
CA LYS A 190 -20.30 -24.14 4.81
C LYS A 190 -20.55 -23.37 3.51
N PRO A 191 -20.34 -22.03 3.49
CA PRO A 191 -20.54 -21.24 2.29
C PRO A 191 -19.51 -21.62 1.20
N ILE A 192 -19.99 -21.71 -0.05
CA ILE A 192 -19.13 -21.86 -1.22
C ILE A 192 -18.82 -20.45 -1.71
N LEU A 193 -17.52 -20.10 -1.75
CA LEU A 193 -17.10 -18.90 -2.46
C LEU A 193 -17.32 -19.12 -3.94
N THR A 194 -18.33 -18.48 -4.51
CA THR A 194 -18.28 -18.19 -5.95
C THR A 194 -17.81 -16.75 -6.12
N THR A 195 -17.13 -16.45 -7.22
CA THR A 195 -16.89 -15.07 -7.64
C THR A 195 -18.26 -14.46 -7.90
N ALA A 196 -18.97 -14.00 -6.87
CA ALA A 196 -20.16 -13.23 -7.12
C ALA A 196 -19.71 -11.99 -7.86
N HIS A 197 -20.44 -11.73 -8.92
CA HIS A 197 -20.51 -10.43 -9.55
C HIS A 197 -21.17 -9.43 -8.58
N THR A 198 -20.60 -9.19 -7.40
CA THR A 198 -20.87 -7.96 -6.66
C THR A 198 -20.16 -6.85 -7.43
N ALA A 199 -20.86 -5.75 -7.73
CA ALA A 199 -20.25 -4.63 -8.44
C ALA A 199 -19.11 -3.99 -7.63
N SER A 200 -19.04 -4.20 -6.31
CA SER A 200 -18.06 -3.63 -5.40
C SER A 200 -16.83 -4.52 -5.19
N GLY A 201 -15.64 -3.90 -5.25
CA GLY A 201 -14.40 -4.51 -4.77
C GLY A 201 -14.36 -4.59 -3.24
N ALA A 202 -13.66 -5.59 -2.71
CA ALA A 202 -13.37 -5.75 -1.29
C ALA A 202 -12.28 -4.75 -0.87
N THR A 203 -12.72 -3.56 -0.44
CA THR A 203 -11.83 -2.49 0.04
C THR A 203 -11.70 -2.47 1.57
N ILE A 204 -11.99 -3.61 2.20
CA ILE A 204 -11.85 -3.89 3.63
C ILE A 204 -11.38 -5.33 3.78
N PHE A 205 -10.74 -5.62 4.91
CA PHE A 205 -10.17 -6.94 5.17
C PHE A 205 -11.26 -7.99 5.36
N GLN A 206 -11.13 -9.11 4.65
CA GLN A 206 -11.94 -10.31 4.83
C GLN A 206 -11.13 -11.33 5.63
N ASP A 207 -11.58 -11.64 6.85
CA ASP A 207 -10.98 -12.70 7.68
C ASP A 207 -11.36 -14.07 7.11
N ILE A 208 -10.36 -14.77 6.59
CA ILE A 208 -10.53 -16.03 5.87
C ILE A 208 -10.63 -17.22 6.82
N ASP A 209 -10.10 -17.12 8.05
CA ASP A 209 -10.14 -18.20 9.03
C ASP A 209 -11.46 -18.22 9.80
N LYS A 210 -12.09 -17.06 10.00
CA LYS A 210 -13.45 -16.95 10.55
C LYS A 210 -14.55 -17.28 9.54
N VAL A 211 -14.26 -17.10 8.25
CA VAL A 211 -15.16 -17.48 7.18
C VAL A 211 -14.69 -18.85 6.70
N ASP A 212 -15.25 -19.93 7.24
CA ASP A 212 -14.90 -21.33 6.92
C ASP A 212 -15.17 -21.63 5.42
N ILE A 213 -14.24 -21.20 4.56
CA ILE A 213 -14.35 -21.04 3.12
C ILE A 213 -14.06 -22.36 2.40
N GLN A 214 -15.00 -22.84 1.58
CA GLN A 214 -14.71 -23.88 0.60
C GLN A 214 -14.48 -23.25 -0.78
N VAL A 215 -13.25 -23.35 -1.29
CA VAL A 215 -12.90 -22.94 -2.65
C VAL A 215 -13.41 -24.01 -3.64
N PRO A 216 -14.19 -23.67 -4.67
CA PRO A 216 -14.57 -24.64 -5.69
C PRO A 216 -13.35 -25.08 -6.49
N VAL A 217 -13.03 -26.37 -6.46
CA VAL A 217 -12.10 -26.98 -7.41
C VAL A 217 -12.77 -26.96 -8.79
N THR A 218 -12.55 -25.90 -9.57
CA THR A 218 -13.12 -25.80 -10.91
C THR A 218 -12.45 -26.81 -11.83
N ARG A 219 -13.09 -27.97 -12.00
CA ARG A 219 -12.68 -29.01 -12.95
C ARG A 219 -13.03 -28.57 -14.38
N GLY A 220 -12.20 -27.72 -14.99
CA GLY A 220 -12.06 -27.66 -16.44
C GLY A 220 -11.94 -26.28 -17.11
N LYS A 221 -10.82 -26.15 -17.84
CA LYS A 221 -10.58 -25.30 -19.03
C LYS A 221 -10.39 -23.79 -18.81
N ILE A 222 -9.21 -23.44 -18.30
CA ILE A 222 -8.41 -22.37 -18.91
C ILE A 222 -7.20 -23.04 -19.56
N ALA A 223 -6.92 -22.66 -20.79
CA ALA A 223 -6.01 -23.36 -21.68
C ALA A 223 -4.53 -23.11 -21.35
N ASN A 224 -3.78 -24.22 -21.31
CA ASN A 224 -2.36 -24.40 -21.64
C ASN A 224 -1.30 -23.73 -20.75
N ASN A 225 -0.91 -24.41 -19.66
CA ASN A 225 0.45 -24.97 -19.43
C ASN A 225 0.77 -25.28 -17.94
N LEU A 226 -0.09 -25.99 -17.21
CA LEU A 226 0.35 -26.70 -16.00
C LEU A 226 -0.37 -28.04 -15.89
N TYR A 227 0.38 -29.13 -16.10
CA TYR A 227 -0.02 -30.45 -15.66
C TYR A 227 0.43 -30.63 -14.21
N HIS A 228 -0.51 -30.65 -13.27
CA HIS A 228 -0.33 -31.46 -12.08
C HIS A 228 -1.53 -32.38 -11.91
N THR A 229 -1.27 -33.68 -12.07
CA THR A 229 -2.14 -34.76 -11.65
C THR A 229 -2.21 -34.80 -10.12
N PRO A 230 -3.40 -35.05 -9.54
CA PRO A 230 -3.60 -35.09 -8.11
C PRO A 230 -2.92 -36.34 -7.56
N THR A 231 -1.75 -36.15 -6.95
CA THR A 231 -1.17 -37.13 -6.05
C THR A 231 -1.42 -36.64 -4.64
N GLU A 232 -1.86 -37.57 -3.82
CA GLU A 232 -2.19 -37.43 -2.39
C GLU A 232 -1.16 -36.53 -1.68
N ASN A 233 -1.65 -35.53 -0.92
CA ASN A 233 -0.92 -34.62 0.00
C ASN A 233 -0.66 -33.15 -0.42
N ARG A 234 -1.52 -32.52 -1.23
CA ARG A 234 -1.65 -31.04 -1.16
C ARG A 234 -3.10 -30.68 -0.81
N PRO A 235 -3.38 -30.01 0.32
CA PRO A 235 -4.67 -29.35 0.49
C PRO A 235 -4.81 -28.32 -0.63
N ASP A 236 -6.01 -28.17 -1.18
CA ASP A 236 -6.32 -27.23 -2.27
C ASP A 236 -5.70 -25.86 -1.95
N GLU A 237 -4.66 -25.44 -2.70
CA GLU A 237 -3.89 -24.22 -2.45
C GLU A 237 -4.80 -23.01 -2.54
N TYR A 238 -5.23 -22.55 -1.36
CA TYR A 238 -5.95 -21.31 -1.13
C TYR A 238 -5.08 -20.11 -1.53
N ARG A 239 -5.69 -19.06 -2.11
CA ARG A 239 -5.00 -17.84 -2.53
C ARG A 239 -5.68 -16.61 -1.95
N GLU A 240 -5.02 -15.97 -0.98
CA GLU A 240 -5.34 -14.67 -0.36
C GLU A 240 -5.79 -13.62 -1.41
N GLU A 241 -5.13 -13.67 -2.57
CA GLU A 241 -5.33 -12.78 -3.71
C GLU A 241 -6.79 -12.62 -4.16
N TYR A 242 -7.60 -13.67 -3.99
CA TYR A 242 -9.01 -13.64 -4.39
C TYR A 242 -9.90 -12.87 -3.41
N CYS A 243 -9.58 -12.92 -2.12
CA CYS A 243 -10.39 -12.32 -1.06
C CYS A 243 -9.97 -10.87 -0.81
N ASN A 244 -8.68 -10.63 -0.56
CA ASN A 244 -8.20 -9.31 -0.17
C ASN A 244 -7.49 -8.57 -1.33
N GLY A 245 -7.57 -9.12 -2.54
CA GLY A 245 -6.97 -8.52 -3.73
C GLY A 245 -5.49 -8.83 -3.85
N SER A 246 -4.80 -8.13 -4.75
CA SER A 246 -3.37 -8.33 -5.01
C SER A 246 -2.59 -7.02 -4.99
N GLY A 247 -1.25 -7.12 -4.94
CA GLY A 247 -0.35 -5.98 -5.07
C GLY A 247 -0.58 -4.90 -4.02
N ALA A 248 -0.46 -3.63 -4.41
CA ALA A 248 -0.59 -2.48 -3.53
C ALA A 248 -1.96 -2.43 -2.83
N TYR A 249 -3.05 -2.79 -3.53
CA TYR A 249 -4.39 -2.79 -2.92
C TYR A 249 -4.55 -3.83 -1.81
N ASN A 250 -3.91 -5.00 -1.93
CA ASN A 250 -3.87 -6.00 -0.86
C ASN A 250 -3.14 -5.48 0.37
N TRP A 251 -1.96 -4.88 0.17
CA TRP A 251 -1.23 -4.20 1.23
C TRP A 251 -2.09 -3.12 1.90
N PHE A 252 -2.82 -2.32 1.12
CA PHE A 252 -3.65 -1.25 1.68
C PHE A 252 -4.76 -1.78 2.58
N VAL A 253 -5.48 -2.80 2.12
CA VAL A 253 -6.56 -3.41 2.90
C VAL A 253 -6.04 -3.99 4.22
N HIS A 254 -4.90 -4.68 4.17
CA HIS A 254 -4.29 -5.28 5.36
C HIS A 254 -3.78 -4.24 6.34
N MET A 255 -2.96 -3.29 5.88
CA MET A 255 -2.38 -2.25 6.74
C MET A 255 -3.47 -1.39 7.38
N GLU A 256 -4.48 -0.97 6.62
CA GLU A 256 -5.60 -0.18 7.14
C GLU A 256 -6.36 -0.94 8.24
N HIS A 257 -6.65 -2.22 8.01
CA HIS A 257 -7.34 -3.05 9.00
C HIS A 257 -6.52 -3.22 10.28
N GLN A 258 -5.22 -3.53 10.18
CA GLN A 258 -4.37 -3.73 11.35
C GLN A 258 -4.14 -2.44 12.13
N LEU A 259 -4.00 -1.29 11.46
CA LEU A 259 -3.91 0.02 12.11
C LEU A 259 -5.20 0.35 12.89
N ASN A 260 -6.37 0.07 12.30
CA ASN A 260 -7.65 0.27 12.98
C ASN A 260 -7.80 -0.64 14.22
N ARG A 261 -7.46 -1.92 14.10
CA ARG A 261 -7.44 -2.86 15.23
C ARG A 261 -6.47 -2.38 16.32
N ALA A 262 -5.27 -1.98 15.94
CA ALA A 262 -4.26 -1.50 16.87
C ALA A 262 -4.70 -0.22 17.59
N ALA A 263 -5.52 0.59 16.92
CA ALA A 263 -6.09 1.79 17.51
C ALA A 263 -7.31 1.54 18.42
N GLY A 264 -7.79 0.31 18.51
CA GLY A 264 -8.84 -0.11 19.45
C GLY A 264 -10.16 -0.49 18.80
N MET A 265 -10.24 -0.50 17.47
CA MET A 265 -11.42 -1.04 16.77
C MET A 265 -11.58 -2.53 17.06
N THR A 266 -12.82 -2.94 17.33
CA THR A 266 -13.19 -4.36 17.45
C THR A 266 -13.84 -4.84 16.16
N GLU A 267 -13.82 -6.14 15.91
CA GLU A 267 -14.52 -6.70 14.74
C GLU A 267 -16.05 -6.73 14.90
N GLU A 268 -16.57 -6.45 16.10
CA GLU A 268 -17.99 -6.38 16.39
C GLU A 268 -18.61 -5.03 15.95
N ASP A 269 -17.80 -3.97 15.88
CA ASP A 269 -18.25 -2.64 15.53
C ASP A 269 -17.22 -1.90 14.68
N TRP A 270 -17.57 -1.76 13.40
CA TRP A 270 -16.75 -1.10 12.38
C TRP A 270 -17.04 0.40 12.24
N ARG A 271 -17.97 0.97 13.02
CA ARG A 271 -18.27 2.41 12.95
C ARG A 271 -17.06 3.31 13.28
N PRO A 272 -16.14 2.94 14.20
CA PRO A 272 -14.91 3.69 14.45
C PRO A 272 -13.84 3.55 13.35
N TYR A 273 -14.09 2.75 12.31
CA TYR A 273 -13.11 2.49 11.26
C TYR A 273 -12.75 3.78 10.52
N THR A 274 -11.46 4.07 10.45
CA THR A 274 -10.87 5.23 9.78
C THR A 274 -10.12 4.81 8.53
N ARG A 275 -10.15 5.66 7.49
CA ARG A 275 -9.44 5.41 6.24
C ARG A 275 -8.02 5.95 6.31
N MET A 276 -7.08 5.19 5.77
CA MET A 276 -5.74 5.67 5.47
C MET A 276 -5.66 6.14 4.01
N VAL A 277 -4.56 6.80 3.66
CA VAL A 277 -4.26 7.16 2.28
C VAL A 277 -3.20 6.20 1.74
N GLY A 278 -3.60 5.27 0.86
CA GLY A 278 -2.68 4.33 0.21
C GLY A 278 -1.94 4.98 -0.95
N ILE A 279 -0.61 4.91 -0.97
CA ILE A 279 0.21 5.48 -2.05
C ILE A 279 0.87 4.35 -2.83
N ALA A 280 0.46 4.17 -4.08
CA ALA A 280 1.07 3.21 -5.00
C ALA A 280 2.16 3.88 -5.82
N TRP A 281 3.31 3.24 -5.99
CA TRP A 281 4.43 3.77 -6.78
C TRP A 281 5.10 2.67 -7.62
N PHE A 282 5.93 3.04 -8.60
CA PHE A 282 6.47 2.10 -9.60
C PHE A 282 7.67 1.29 -9.04
N GLY A 283 7.40 0.47 -8.03
CA GLY A 283 8.38 -0.42 -7.41
C GLY A 283 8.55 -1.77 -8.13
N ASP A 284 7.60 -2.15 -8.98
CA ASP A 284 7.60 -3.39 -9.77
C ASP A 284 8.45 -3.24 -11.04
N THR A 285 9.76 -3.27 -10.87
CA THR A 285 10.74 -3.25 -11.98
C THR A 285 11.27 -4.64 -12.34
N GLY A 286 10.67 -5.70 -11.77
CA GLY A 286 11.21 -7.06 -11.80
C GLY A 286 12.43 -7.22 -10.90
N SER A 287 12.75 -8.47 -10.53
CA SER A 287 13.65 -8.83 -9.42
C SER A 287 15.14 -8.44 -9.53
N VAL A 288 15.57 -7.83 -10.65
CA VAL A 288 17.00 -7.62 -10.95
C VAL A 288 17.41 -6.17 -11.23
N ASP A 289 16.46 -5.23 -11.36
CA ASP A 289 16.78 -3.82 -11.65
C ASP A 289 16.42 -2.88 -10.49
N PHE A 290 17.15 -3.05 -9.39
CA PHE A 290 16.96 -2.22 -8.21
C PHE A 290 17.48 -0.79 -8.40
N PHE A 291 18.49 -0.57 -9.24
CA PHE A 291 18.95 0.80 -9.53
C PHE A 291 17.82 1.59 -10.18
N GLN A 292 17.13 1.01 -11.17
CA GLN A 292 15.93 1.62 -11.74
C GLN A 292 14.83 1.81 -10.69
N ALA A 293 14.66 0.87 -9.76
CA ALA A 293 13.70 1.02 -8.67
C ALA A 293 14.03 2.20 -7.73
N GLU A 294 15.30 2.46 -7.46
CA GLU A 294 15.74 3.64 -6.69
C GLU A 294 15.43 4.95 -7.43
N LEU A 295 15.64 4.98 -8.75
CA LEU A 295 15.28 6.14 -9.57
C LEU A 295 13.75 6.36 -9.60
N ASN A 296 12.98 5.28 -9.73
CA ASN A 296 11.52 5.34 -9.68
C ASN A 296 11.03 5.79 -8.31
N ALA A 297 11.70 5.36 -7.23
CA ALA A 297 11.36 5.79 -5.87
C ALA A 297 11.59 7.30 -5.69
N MET A 298 12.69 7.84 -6.22
CA MET A 298 12.94 9.29 -6.19
C MET A 298 11.94 10.05 -7.06
N ALA A 299 11.61 9.55 -8.26
CA ALA A 299 10.59 10.16 -9.11
C ALA A 299 9.21 10.20 -8.43
N ALA A 300 8.80 9.11 -7.78
CA ALA A 300 7.60 9.07 -6.96
C ALA A 300 7.68 10.01 -5.76
N GLY A 301 8.85 10.11 -5.11
CA GLY A 301 9.08 11.03 -3.99
C GLY A 301 8.92 12.50 -4.37
N ARG A 302 9.37 12.89 -5.58
CA ARG A 302 9.12 14.25 -6.12
C ARG A 302 7.62 14.53 -6.25
N ARG A 303 6.87 13.57 -6.81
CA ARG A 303 5.42 13.70 -7.00
C ARG A 303 4.64 13.75 -5.69
N LEU A 304 5.10 12.99 -4.69
CA LEU A 304 4.49 12.96 -3.35
C LEU A 304 4.48 14.36 -2.68
N VAL A 305 5.43 15.23 -3.01
CA VAL A 305 5.52 16.59 -2.42
C VAL A 305 4.21 17.38 -2.59
N ALA A 306 3.57 17.29 -3.76
CA ALA A 306 2.32 18.01 -4.04
C ALA A 306 1.18 17.60 -3.09
N LEU A 307 1.05 16.31 -2.80
CA LEU A 307 0.09 15.82 -1.81
C LEU A 307 0.42 16.33 -0.40
N LEU A 308 1.70 16.30 -0.01
CA LEU A 308 2.11 16.77 1.32
C LEU A 308 1.87 18.27 1.51
N GLU A 309 2.14 19.08 0.48
CA GLU A 309 1.78 20.49 0.41
C GLU A 309 0.27 20.69 0.57
N GLN A 310 -0.54 19.97 -0.21
CA GLN A 310 -2.01 20.08 -0.15
C GLN A 310 -2.56 19.76 1.25
N LEU A 311 -2.04 18.71 1.89
CA LEU A 311 -2.48 18.31 3.22
C LEU A 311 -2.10 19.34 4.31
N ASP A 312 -0.87 19.89 4.26
CA ASP A 312 -0.43 20.93 5.19
C ASP A 312 -1.24 22.22 5.00
N GLU A 313 -1.42 22.67 3.76
CA GLU A 313 -2.24 23.84 3.41
C GLU A 313 -3.70 23.68 3.84
N ALA A 314 -4.23 22.45 3.76
CA ALA A 314 -5.57 22.11 4.26
C ALA A 314 -5.65 22.05 5.80
N GLY A 315 -4.53 22.20 6.51
CA GLY A 315 -4.44 22.15 7.97
C GLY A 315 -4.57 20.74 8.56
N ILE A 316 -4.38 19.69 7.74
CA ILE A 316 -4.52 18.28 8.13
C ILE A 316 -3.19 17.80 8.72
N ALA A 317 -3.23 17.08 9.84
CA ALA A 317 -2.02 16.45 10.42
C ALA A 317 -1.51 15.32 9.54
N ILE A 318 -0.20 15.15 9.38
CA ILE A 318 0.36 14.18 8.44
C ILE A 318 1.23 13.15 9.16
N ASN A 319 0.80 11.90 9.14
CA ASN A 319 1.58 10.75 9.55
C ASN A 319 1.93 9.90 8.31
N ILE A 320 3.16 9.44 8.21
CA ILE A 320 3.62 8.61 7.07
C ILE A 320 4.18 7.30 7.60
N ILE A 321 3.74 6.18 7.03
CA ILE A 321 4.29 4.84 7.26
C ILE A 321 4.81 4.33 5.91
N SER A 322 6.07 3.94 5.85
CA SER A 322 6.66 3.36 4.64
C SER A 322 7.36 2.06 4.94
N HIS A 323 7.22 1.09 4.03
CA HIS A 323 7.91 -0.18 4.09
C HIS A 323 9.07 -0.26 3.10
N SER A 324 10.18 -0.92 3.47
CA SER A 324 11.25 -1.30 2.53
C SER A 324 11.77 -0.11 1.71
N LEU A 325 11.84 -0.24 0.37
CA LEU A 325 12.28 0.83 -0.53
C LEU A 325 11.30 2.00 -0.61
N GLY A 326 10.06 1.84 -0.13
CA GLY A 326 9.13 2.96 0.08
C GLY A 326 9.72 4.05 0.99
N ALA A 327 10.68 3.70 1.86
CA ALA A 327 11.45 4.68 2.64
C ALA A 327 12.19 5.69 1.77
N ARG A 328 12.72 5.28 0.60
CA ARG A 328 13.40 6.18 -0.35
C ARG A 328 12.41 7.17 -0.99
N VAL A 329 11.18 6.75 -1.27
CA VAL A 329 10.10 7.64 -1.75
C VAL A 329 9.86 8.75 -0.74
N VAL A 330 9.64 8.37 0.52
CA VAL A 330 9.37 9.32 1.61
C VAL A 330 10.56 10.24 1.85
N LEU A 331 11.76 9.69 2.00
CA LEU A 331 12.96 10.49 2.29
C LEU A 331 13.30 11.47 1.17
N THR A 332 13.03 11.12 -0.08
CA THR A 332 13.14 12.05 -1.21
C THR A 332 12.18 13.23 -1.05
N ALA A 333 10.90 12.97 -0.80
CA ALA A 333 9.89 14.02 -0.61
C ALA A 333 10.25 14.94 0.57
N LEU A 334 10.66 14.35 1.70
CA LEU A 334 11.07 15.11 2.88
C LEU A 334 12.34 15.94 2.63
N ASN A 335 13.30 15.42 1.87
CA ASN A 335 14.52 16.15 1.54
C ASN A 335 14.20 17.41 0.73
N ILE A 336 13.33 17.28 -0.28
CA ILE A 336 12.85 18.39 -1.10
C ILE A 336 12.14 19.44 -0.24
N LEU A 337 11.20 19.01 0.61
CA LEU A 337 10.51 19.90 1.55
C LEU A 337 11.49 20.62 2.49
N GLY A 338 12.49 19.90 3.00
CA GLY A 338 13.53 20.45 3.85
C GLY A 338 14.43 21.48 3.16
N GLU A 339 14.79 21.24 1.89
CA GLU A 339 15.53 22.20 1.05
C GLU A 339 14.71 23.47 0.75
N GLN A 340 13.39 23.32 0.64
CA GLN A 340 12.43 24.42 0.48
C GLN A 340 12.07 25.11 1.81
N GLU A 341 12.77 24.78 2.90
CA GLU A 341 12.57 25.32 4.25
C GLU A 341 11.14 25.09 4.79
N ARG A 342 10.50 24.00 4.35
CA ARG A 342 9.20 23.51 4.87
C ARG A 342 9.43 22.69 6.12
N HIS A 343 9.57 23.38 7.25
CA HIS A 343 9.96 22.75 8.50
C HIS A 343 8.77 22.16 9.27
N GLN A 344 8.93 20.92 9.73
CA GLN A 344 7.99 20.23 10.62
C GLN A 344 6.54 20.14 10.11
N TRP A 345 6.35 20.12 8.79
CA TRP A 345 5.05 19.87 8.17
C TRP A 345 4.53 18.45 8.41
N ILE A 346 5.46 17.49 8.61
CA ILE A 346 5.10 16.10 8.86
C ILE A 346 5.19 15.82 10.36
N ASP A 347 4.07 15.38 10.95
CA ASP A 347 3.96 15.13 12.39
C ASP A 347 4.84 13.94 12.80
N ASN A 348 4.71 12.82 12.08
CA ASN A 348 5.44 11.57 12.34
C ASN A 348 5.76 10.80 11.05
N VAL A 349 6.95 10.22 10.99
CA VAL A 349 7.39 9.33 9.90
C VAL A 349 7.84 8.01 10.50
N TYR A 350 7.25 6.90 10.06
CA TYR A 350 7.58 5.54 10.46
C TYR A 350 8.23 4.81 9.27
N LEU A 351 9.53 4.57 9.37
CA LEU A 351 10.30 3.84 8.37
C LEU A 351 10.40 2.38 8.84
N TRP A 352 9.63 1.48 8.23
CA TRP A 352 9.53 0.07 8.63
C TRP A 352 10.34 -0.83 7.70
N GLU A 353 11.33 -1.52 8.28
CA GLU A 353 12.35 -2.28 7.55
C GLU A 353 12.92 -1.50 6.36
N PRO A 354 13.42 -0.27 6.57
CA PRO A 354 13.74 0.62 5.46
C PRO A 354 14.95 0.13 4.65
N ALA A 355 14.73 -0.07 3.36
CA ALA A 355 15.77 -0.44 2.40
C ALA A 355 16.54 0.80 1.92
N VAL A 356 17.11 1.56 2.86
CA VAL A 356 18.07 2.66 2.65
C VAL A 356 19.29 2.44 3.54
N ALA A 357 20.39 3.16 3.29
CA ALA A 357 21.61 2.98 4.07
C ALA A 357 21.44 3.49 5.51
N ASP A 358 22.16 2.90 6.46
CA ASP A 358 22.19 3.31 7.88
C ASP A 358 22.58 4.76 8.16
N ASN A 359 23.21 5.41 7.19
CA ASN A 359 23.56 6.83 7.23
C ASN A 359 22.57 7.72 6.46
N ALA A 360 21.44 7.18 5.98
CA ALA A 360 20.50 7.94 5.15
C ALA A 360 19.93 9.20 5.81
N LEU A 361 19.85 9.23 7.15
CA LEU A 361 19.32 10.35 7.95
C LEU A 361 20.39 11.33 8.45
N ILE A 362 21.65 11.21 8.03
CA ILE A 362 22.68 12.18 8.40
C ILE A 362 22.46 13.51 7.67
N ASN A 363 22.82 14.63 8.30
CA ASN A 363 22.64 15.97 7.75
C ASN A 363 23.84 16.49 6.93
N ASP A 364 24.64 15.58 6.37
CA ASP A 364 25.91 15.92 5.71
C ASP A 364 26.10 15.04 4.47
N ALA A 365 25.90 15.64 3.29
CA ALA A 365 26.04 14.96 2.00
C ALA A 365 27.47 14.44 1.75
N SER A 366 28.50 15.01 2.37
CA SER A 366 29.88 14.55 2.20
C SER A 366 30.16 13.19 2.86
N GLN A 367 29.27 12.76 3.76
CA GLN A 367 29.30 11.45 4.40
C GLN A 367 28.51 10.39 3.62
N ASP A 368 28.01 10.73 2.43
CA ASP A 368 27.42 9.74 1.55
C ASP A 368 28.47 8.73 1.07
N SER A 369 28.23 7.46 1.35
CA SER A 369 29.04 6.36 0.84
C SER A 369 28.62 5.94 -0.57
N HIS A 370 27.47 6.44 -1.05
CA HIS A 370 26.98 6.20 -2.39
C HIS A 370 27.80 7.02 -3.40
N PRO A 371 28.47 6.38 -4.38
CA PRO A 371 29.37 7.08 -5.30
C PRO A 371 28.67 8.10 -6.20
N LEU A 372 27.34 8.00 -6.32
CA LEU A 372 26.50 8.93 -7.09
C LEU A 372 25.76 9.96 -6.21
N GLY A 373 25.98 9.97 -4.89
CA GLY A 373 25.30 10.91 -3.99
C GLY A 373 23.82 10.60 -3.73
N MET A 374 23.39 9.34 -3.87
CA MET A 374 21.98 8.91 -3.73
C MET A 374 21.68 8.17 -2.42
N GLY A 375 22.60 8.19 -1.46
CA GLY A 375 22.52 7.37 -0.25
C GLY A 375 22.00 8.11 0.97
N VAL A 376 22.04 9.46 0.96
CA VAL A 376 21.71 10.30 2.11
C VAL A 376 20.74 11.43 1.75
N PHE A 377 19.91 11.80 2.73
CA PHE A 377 18.84 12.80 2.59
C PHE A 377 19.04 13.90 3.64
N PRO A 378 20.01 14.80 3.42
CA PRO A 378 20.53 15.68 4.46
C PRO A 378 19.49 16.63 5.05
N ASP A 379 18.50 17.02 4.25
CA ASP A 379 17.47 17.98 4.64
C ASP A 379 16.15 17.32 5.05
N ALA A 380 15.98 16.00 4.86
CA ALA A 380 14.73 15.30 5.19
C ALA A 380 14.30 15.45 6.65
N HIS A 381 15.28 15.51 7.56
CA HIS A 381 15.04 15.68 8.99
C HIS A 381 14.43 17.04 9.36
N LYS A 382 14.47 18.03 8.47
CA LYS A 382 13.88 19.35 8.71
C LYS A 382 12.37 19.32 8.54
N ALA A 383 11.87 18.54 7.58
CA ALA A 383 10.46 18.46 7.22
C ALA A 383 9.62 17.66 8.23
N ALA A 384 10.22 16.68 8.89
CA ALA A 384 9.54 15.85 9.88
C ALA A 384 9.82 16.31 11.32
N ARG A 385 8.78 16.35 12.15
CA ARG A 385 8.90 16.60 13.58
C ARG A 385 9.43 15.38 14.33
N LYS A 386 9.01 14.18 13.93
CA LYS A 386 9.51 12.91 14.47
C LYS A 386 9.74 11.87 13.38
N VAL A 387 10.84 11.13 13.49
CA VAL A 387 11.15 9.98 12.65
C VAL A 387 11.39 8.76 13.53
N VAL A 388 10.66 7.68 13.30
CA VAL A 388 10.78 6.42 13.99
C VAL A 388 11.24 5.36 13.01
N VAL A 389 12.34 4.66 13.29
CA VAL A 389 12.77 3.50 12.48
C VAL A 389 12.43 2.20 13.20
N LEU A 390 11.62 1.40 12.52
CA LEU A 390 11.21 0.06 12.89
C LEU A 390 12.12 -0.91 12.13
N HIS A 391 12.95 -1.69 12.84
CA HIS A 391 13.96 -2.54 12.20
C HIS A 391 14.08 -3.93 12.84
N SER A 392 14.48 -4.94 12.07
CA SER A 392 14.84 -6.27 12.54
C SER A 392 16.22 -6.68 11.99
N GLU A 393 17.07 -7.25 12.85
CA GLU A 393 18.35 -7.85 12.42
C GLU A 393 18.14 -9.24 11.79
N GLU A 394 16.98 -9.87 12.02
CA GLU A 394 16.61 -11.17 11.42
C GLU A 394 15.91 -11.00 10.05
N ASP A 395 15.80 -9.77 9.55
CA ASP A 395 15.33 -9.49 8.20
C ASP A 395 16.38 -9.93 7.16
N GLY A 396 16.16 -11.12 6.58
CA GLY A 396 17.03 -11.70 5.56
C GLY A 396 17.13 -10.90 4.26
N ILE A 397 16.27 -9.90 4.03
CA ILE A 397 16.30 -9.02 2.86
C ILE A 397 17.28 -7.87 3.06
N LEU A 398 17.44 -7.37 4.28
CA LEU A 398 18.20 -6.14 4.52
C LEU A 398 19.70 -6.37 4.78
N GLY A 399 20.14 -7.61 5.04
CA GLY A 399 21.56 -7.96 5.11
C GLY A 399 21.78 -9.42 5.58
N PRO A 400 23.01 -9.96 5.44
CA PRO A 400 23.33 -11.24 6.06
C PRO A 400 23.36 -11.10 7.59
N PRO A 401 22.94 -12.13 8.35
CA PRO A 401 23.07 -12.12 9.81
C PRO A 401 24.55 -11.98 10.22
N PRO A 402 24.86 -11.41 11.40
CA PRO A 402 26.24 -11.19 11.85
C PRO A 402 27.08 -12.48 11.84
N GLU A 403 28.35 -12.37 11.41
CA GLU A 403 29.25 -13.50 11.11
C GLU A 403 29.59 -14.42 12.31
N ASP A 404 29.19 -14.07 13.53
CA ASP A 404 29.56 -14.80 14.76
C ASP A 404 28.41 -15.56 15.45
N GLU A 405 27.21 -15.64 14.87
CA GLU A 405 26.12 -16.42 15.47
C GLU A 405 25.52 -17.45 14.51
N ARG A 406 25.38 -18.68 15.03
CA ARG A 406 24.79 -19.82 14.33
C ARG A 406 23.44 -19.39 13.77
N SER A 407 23.19 -19.64 12.48
CA SER A 407 21.91 -19.27 11.87
C SER A 407 20.75 -19.81 12.70
N PHE A 408 19.77 -18.95 12.99
CA PHE A 408 18.59 -19.30 13.75
C PHE A 408 17.87 -20.53 13.17
N TRP A 409 17.92 -20.76 11.85
CA TRP A 409 17.42 -22.00 11.22
C TRP A 409 18.08 -23.28 11.74
N GLN A 410 19.35 -23.24 12.14
CA GLN A 410 20.00 -24.36 12.82
C GLN A 410 19.53 -24.51 14.28
N GLN A 411 19.21 -23.41 14.96
CA GLN A 411 18.70 -23.42 16.34
C GLN A 411 17.24 -23.88 16.41
N VAL A 412 16.38 -23.44 15.48
CA VAL A 412 14.98 -23.88 15.35
C VAL A 412 14.88 -25.36 14.98
N ALA A 413 15.79 -25.87 14.16
CA ALA A 413 15.87 -27.30 13.82
C ALA A 413 16.26 -28.20 15.01
N GLU A 414 16.96 -27.66 16.02
CA GLU A 414 17.35 -28.40 17.24
C GLU A 414 16.32 -28.27 18.37
N VAL A 415 15.57 -27.17 18.45
CA VAL A 415 14.53 -26.94 19.47
C VAL A 415 13.19 -27.57 19.10
N THR A 416 12.95 -27.84 17.81
CA THR A 416 11.74 -28.54 17.34
C THR A 416 11.91 -30.06 17.44
N SER A 417 11.43 -30.65 18.54
CA SER A 417 11.32 -32.11 18.63
C SER A 417 10.50 -32.66 17.45
N PRO A 418 10.77 -33.90 16.98
CA PRO A 418 10.06 -34.52 15.86
C PRO A 418 8.52 -34.57 15.99
N ALA A 419 7.98 -34.31 17.18
CA ALA A 419 6.55 -34.31 17.47
C ALA A 419 5.80 -33.04 17.02
N LEU A 420 6.48 -31.93 16.71
CA LEU A 420 5.83 -30.63 16.39
C LEU A 420 5.78 -30.30 14.88
N ARG A 421 6.28 -31.17 13.99
CA ARG A 421 6.19 -31.01 12.53
C ARG A 421 4.76 -31.09 11.97
N GLY A 422 3.75 -31.32 12.81
CA GLY A 422 2.35 -31.44 12.42
C GLY A 422 1.52 -30.16 12.58
N ALA A 423 2.13 -29.02 12.93
CA ALA A 423 1.38 -27.79 13.21
C ALA A 423 1.36 -26.82 12.01
N ARG A 424 0.15 -26.32 11.73
CA ARG A 424 -0.32 -25.49 10.61
C ARG A 424 0.53 -24.23 10.32
N TRP A 425 1.19 -23.67 11.33
CA TRP A 425 2.00 -22.44 11.25
C TRP A 425 3.17 -22.49 10.25
N VAL A 426 3.72 -23.67 9.92
CA VAL A 426 4.83 -23.80 8.96
C VAL A 426 4.35 -23.70 7.50
N GLN A 427 3.07 -23.94 7.23
CA GLN A 427 2.51 -23.89 5.87
C GLN A 427 1.96 -22.52 5.49
N ASP A 428 1.56 -21.70 6.46
CA ASP A 428 0.99 -20.36 6.24
C ASP A 428 2.06 -19.30 5.87
N ILE A 429 3.36 -19.66 5.89
CA ILE A 429 4.53 -18.79 5.64
C ILE A 429 4.96 -18.77 4.14
N PHE A 430 4.28 -19.49 3.25
CA PHE A 430 4.73 -19.61 1.85
C PHE A 430 3.72 -19.03 0.84
N SER A 431 3.71 -17.70 0.73
CA SER A 431 3.07 -16.94 -0.35
C SER A 431 4.07 -16.66 -1.50
N ALA A 432 3.57 -16.11 -2.61
CA ALA A 432 4.42 -15.76 -3.77
C ALA A 432 5.44 -14.64 -3.44
N ASP A 433 5.11 -13.77 -2.49
CA ASP A 433 6.00 -12.71 -1.97
C ASP A 433 7.17 -13.36 -1.20
N ASP A 434 6.90 -14.40 -0.41
CA ASP A 434 7.90 -15.12 0.40
C ASP A 434 8.92 -15.89 -0.46
N MET A 435 8.51 -16.40 -1.62
CA MET A 435 9.45 -17.01 -2.59
C MET A 435 10.41 -15.99 -3.22
N LEU A 436 9.94 -14.74 -3.42
CA LEU A 436 10.77 -13.66 -3.92
C LEU A 436 11.69 -13.13 -2.81
N ASP A 437 11.18 -13.02 -1.59
CA ASP A 437 11.95 -12.65 -0.41
C ASP A 437 13.03 -13.71 -0.09
N GLU A 438 12.71 -15.00 -0.20
CA GLU A 438 13.70 -16.08 -0.08
C GLU A 438 14.74 -16.05 -1.21
N LEU A 439 14.37 -15.68 -2.44
CA LEU A 439 15.32 -15.47 -3.55
C LEU A 439 16.20 -14.22 -3.31
N ILE A 440 15.64 -13.16 -2.72
CA ILE A 440 16.37 -11.93 -2.40
C ILE A 440 17.31 -12.16 -1.21
N GLY A 441 16.90 -12.88 -0.17
CA GLY A 441 17.70 -13.23 0.99
C GLY A 441 18.78 -14.29 0.71
N SER A 442 18.45 -15.37 -0.02
CA SER A 442 19.37 -16.48 -0.34
C SER A 442 20.59 -16.09 -1.18
N ALA A 443 20.59 -14.91 -1.80
CA ALA A 443 21.76 -14.39 -2.50
C ALA A 443 22.39 -13.16 -1.81
N GLY A 444 22.16 -12.96 -0.50
CA GLY A 444 22.90 -12.00 0.34
C GLY A 444 22.17 -10.70 0.70
N GLY A 445 20.83 -10.68 0.62
CA GLY A 445 20.00 -9.50 0.90
C GLY A 445 20.03 -8.45 -0.22
N ALA A 446 18.96 -7.66 -0.34
CA ALA A 446 18.86 -6.50 -1.21
C ALA A 446 20.03 -5.54 -1.02
N TYR A 447 20.55 -5.38 0.20
CA TYR A 447 21.70 -4.51 0.46
C TYR A 447 23.05 -5.21 0.24
N GLY A 448 23.25 -6.45 0.72
CA GLY A 448 24.54 -7.15 0.53
C GLY A 448 24.86 -7.49 -0.93
N LYS A 449 23.86 -7.64 -1.80
CA LYS A 449 24.01 -7.89 -3.26
C LYS A 449 24.55 -6.73 -4.09
N LYS A 450 24.55 -5.49 -3.57
CA LYS A 450 24.56 -4.25 -4.38
C LYS A 450 25.85 -3.44 -4.41
N TRP A 451 26.99 -3.98 -4.05
CA TRP A 451 28.16 -3.11 -3.90
C TRP A 451 28.89 -2.97 -5.20
N TRP A 452 28.58 -1.85 -5.86
CA TRP A 452 29.25 -1.19 -6.98
C TRP A 452 30.60 -1.78 -7.37
N ILE A 453 30.54 -2.92 -8.06
CA ILE A 453 31.64 -3.40 -8.88
C ILE A 453 31.52 -2.53 -10.15
N PHE A 454 32.18 -1.36 -10.21
CA PHE A 454 32.56 -0.79 -11.51
C PHE A 454 33.93 -1.33 -11.90
N PRO A 455 33.96 -2.31 -12.82
CA PRO A 455 35.15 -2.45 -13.64
C PRO A 455 34.92 -3.15 -14.99
N ALA A 456 35.76 -2.79 -15.96
CA ALA A 456 36.25 -3.62 -17.06
C ALA A 456 35.24 -4.58 -17.72
N GLY A 457 34.45 -4.06 -18.66
CA GLY A 457 33.78 -4.85 -19.70
C GLY A 457 32.40 -5.38 -19.32
N LEU A 458 31.37 -4.77 -19.93
CA LEU A 458 30.00 -5.25 -20.17
C LEU A 458 28.98 -5.21 -18.99
N SER A 459 28.09 -4.20 -19.05
CA SER A 459 26.65 -4.24 -18.67
C SER A 459 26.17 -4.02 -17.21
N THR A 460 26.74 -3.08 -16.45
CA THR A 460 26.15 -2.65 -15.15
C THR A 460 24.83 -1.86 -15.35
N PRO A 461 23.89 -1.85 -14.37
CA PRO A 461 22.65 -1.07 -14.46
C PRO A 461 22.86 0.42 -14.73
N LEU A 462 23.89 1.05 -14.13
CA LEU A 462 24.22 2.45 -14.41
C LEU A 462 24.66 2.67 -15.86
N ILE A 463 25.48 1.76 -16.41
CA ILE A 463 25.91 1.84 -17.81
C ILE A 463 24.68 1.70 -18.72
N ARG A 464 23.78 0.75 -18.42
CA ARG A 464 22.53 0.58 -19.18
C ARG A 464 21.69 1.85 -19.18
N TYR A 465 21.54 2.47 -18.01
CA TYR A 465 20.78 3.72 -17.86
C TYR A 465 21.32 4.88 -18.71
N TYR A 466 22.65 4.98 -18.89
CA TYR A 466 23.27 6.02 -19.71
C TYR A 466 23.56 5.60 -21.16
N SER A 467 23.29 4.36 -21.54
CA SER A 467 23.69 3.79 -22.85
C SER A 467 23.06 4.50 -24.04
N ASP A 468 21.85 5.01 -23.88
CA ASP A 468 21.06 5.73 -24.86
C ASP A 468 21.02 7.24 -24.63
N LYS A 469 21.53 7.71 -23.48
CA LYS A 469 21.46 9.12 -23.08
C LYS A 469 22.79 9.86 -23.15
N ALA A 470 23.91 9.17 -22.94
CA ALA A 470 25.23 9.77 -23.02
C ALA A 470 25.79 9.74 -24.46
N PRO A 471 26.64 10.71 -24.85
CA PRO A 471 27.30 10.70 -26.16
C PRO A 471 28.05 9.38 -26.42
N ALA A 472 28.14 8.98 -27.68
CA ALA A 472 28.96 7.83 -28.08
C ALA A 472 30.40 7.98 -27.54
N ASP A 473 31.02 6.86 -27.17
CA ASP A 473 32.37 6.77 -26.57
C ASP A 473 32.51 7.23 -25.10
N THR A 474 31.42 7.57 -24.39
CA THR A 474 31.45 7.85 -22.94
C THR A 474 31.30 6.60 -22.06
N VAL A 475 30.31 5.74 -22.35
CA VAL A 475 29.90 4.61 -21.48
C VAL A 475 30.20 3.23 -22.07
N SER A 476 30.61 3.15 -23.34
CA SER A 476 30.99 1.89 -23.99
C SER A 476 32.50 1.68 -23.89
N PRO A 477 32.99 0.52 -23.40
CA PRO A 477 34.36 0.14 -23.66
C PRO A 477 34.54 0.04 -25.19
N PRO A 478 35.67 0.51 -25.76
CA PRO A 478 35.90 0.42 -27.19
C PRO A 478 35.69 -1.04 -27.62
N ALA A 479 34.80 -1.25 -28.60
CA ALA A 479 34.53 -2.57 -29.14
C ALA A 479 35.85 -3.24 -29.51
N SER A 480 35.97 -4.54 -29.26
CA SER A 480 37.06 -5.36 -29.77
C SER A 480 36.94 -5.50 -31.29
N GLN A 481 37.18 -4.40 -32.01
CA GLN A 481 37.63 -4.45 -33.39
C GLN A 481 39.08 -4.94 -33.38
N PRO A 482 39.53 -5.72 -34.38
CA PRO A 482 40.93 -6.07 -34.51
C PRO A 482 41.75 -4.79 -34.54
N MET A 483 42.65 -4.63 -33.55
CA MET A 483 43.43 -3.43 -33.34
C MET A 483 44.07 -2.95 -34.65
N PRO A 484 43.89 -1.69 -35.07
CA PRO A 484 44.87 -1.04 -35.91
C PRO A 484 46.20 -1.06 -35.15
N VAL A 485 47.26 -1.57 -35.77
CA VAL A 485 48.59 -1.64 -35.16
C VAL A 485 49.14 -0.21 -35.03
N GLY A 486 48.97 0.41 -33.86
CA GLY A 486 49.51 1.72 -33.48
C GLY A 486 48.80 2.29 -32.23
N PRO A 487 49.45 3.17 -31.43
CA PRO A 487 48.76 3.88 -30.35
C PRO A 487 47.64 4.72 -30.97
N ASP A 488 46.39 4.57 -30.52
CA ASP A 488 45.27 5.40 -30.99
C ASP A 488 45.43 6.82 -30.40
N PRO A 489 46.00 7.79 -31.15
CA PRO A 489 46.26 9.13 -30.64
C PRO A 489 44.96 9.95 -30.52
N TYR A 490 43.85 9.43 -31.05
CA TYR A 490 42.57 10.11 -31.12
C TYR A 490 41.53 9.53 -30.16
N GLY A 491 41.83 8.43 -29.46
CA GLY A 491 40.92 7.80 -28.50
C GLY A 491 40.72 8.64 -27.24
N GLU A 492 41.81 9.10 -26.62
CA GLU A 492 41.75 9.97 -25.43
C GLU A 492 41.12 11.33 -25.73
N ASP A 493 41.50 11.96 -26.84
CA ASP A 493 40.91 13.22 -27.29
C ASP A 493 39.41 13.09 -27.65
N ARG A 494 38.99 11.95 -28.21
CA ARG A 494 37.57 11.67 -28.48
C ARG A 494 36.80 11.45 -27.18
N ALA A 495 37.32 10.66 -26.25
CA ALA A 495 36.70 10.44 -24.95
C ALA A 495 36.57 11.75 -24.15
N ALA A 496 37.62 12.57 -24.10
CA ALA A 496 37.60 13.86 -23.43
C ALA A 496 36.56 14.82 -24.04
N ARG A 497 36.44 14.86 -25.37
CA ARG A 497 35.37 15.63 -26.04
C ARG A 497 33.98 15.07 -25.71
N ALA A 498 33.83 13.75 -25.67
CA ALA A 498 32.56 13.11 -25.37
C ALA A 498 32.11 13.40 -23.93
N TRP A 499 33.02 13.34 -22.94
CA TRP A 499 32.75 13.75 -21.56
C TRP A 499 32.41 15.23 -21.42
N GLN A 500 33.15 16.11 -22.13
CA GLN A 500 32.82 17.54 -22.16
C GLN A 500 31.43 17.79 -22.75
N THR A 501 31.07 17.13 -23.85
CA THR A 501 29.72 17.20 -24.43
C THR A 501 28.68 16.67 -23.46
N PHE A 502 28.95 15.56 -22.76
CA PHE A 502 28.03 15.02 -21.77
C PHE A 502 27.77 16.00 -20.62
N ARG A 503 28.83 16.63 -20.14
CA ARG A 503 28.78 17.69 -19.12
C ARG A 503 27.94 18.88 -19.57
N GLU A 504 28.09 19.31 -20.82
CA GLU A 504 27.31 20.41 -21.39
C GLU A 504 25.82 20.07 -21.52
N ILE A 505 25.48 18.84 -21.94
CA ILE A 505 24.08 18.40 -22.03
C ILE A 505 23.44 18.36 -20.63
N ALA A 506 24.16 17.83 -19.62
CA ALA A 506 23.67 17.80 -18.24
C ALA A 506 23.43 19.21 -17.66
N ILE A 507 24.35 20.15 -17.92
CA ILE A 507 24.19 21.56 -17.52
C ILE A 507 22.99 22.19 -18.22
N GLU A 508 22.79 21.90 -19.50
CA GLU A 508 21.64 22.42 -20.25
C GLU A 508 20.32 21.85 -19.72
N GLU A 509 20.25 20.57 -19.33
CA GLU A 509 19.08 20.01 -18.66
C GLU A 509 18.77 20.73 -17.33
N ALA A 510 19.78 20.96 -16.49
CA ALA A 510 19.63 21.73 -15.25
C ALA A 510 19.17 23.17 -15.50
N ARG A 511 19.73 23.84 -16.52
CA ARG A 511 19.34 25.19 -16.92
C ARG A 511 17.91 25.24 -17.45
N ALA A 512 17.53 24.29 -18.29
CA ALA A 512 16.17 24.19 -18.84
C ALA A 512 15.15 23.94 -17.73
N ALA A 513 15.47 23.08 -16.77
CA ALA A 513 14.67 22.81 -15.59
C ALA A 513 14.47 24.07 -14.73
N LEU A 514 15.52 24.86 -14.50
CA LEU A 514 15.41 26.16 -13.82
C LEU A 514 14.58 27.18 -14.61
N ALA A 515 14.71 27.18 -15.94
CA ALA A 515 14.04 28.12 -16.83
C ALA A 515 12.56 27.81 -17.06
N SER A 516 12.11 26.56 -16.85
CA SER A 516 10.70 26.18 -17.02
C SER A 516 9.80 26.89 -16.01
N GLY A 517 10.34 27.23 -14.83
CA GLY A 517 9.59 27.81 -13.72
C GLY A 517 8.74 26.78 -12.96
N ASP A 518 8.88 25.50 -13.29
CA ASP A 518 8.24 24.42 -12.55
C ASP A 518 8.88 24.32 -11.15
N PRO A 519 8.08 24.21 -10.08
CA PRO A 519 8.64 24.12 -8.72
C PRO A 519 9.43 22.82 -8.50
N LEU A 520 9.06 21.75 -9.23
CA LEU A 520 9.71 20.44 -9.17
C LEU A 520 9.87 19.89 -10.60
N PRO A 521 10.89 20.33 -11.35
CA PRO A 521 11.14 19.86 -12.71
C PRO A 521 11.45 18.36 -12.75
N THR A 522 11.18 17.72 -13.88
CA THR A 522 11.58 16.32 -14.14
C THR A 522 12.96 16.28 -14.76
N TYR A 523 13.69 15.19 -14.51
CA TYR A 523 15.05 15.00 -14.97
C TYR A 523 15.18 13.66 -15.68
N ASP A 524 15.87 13.64 -16.81
CA ASP A 524 16.15 12.44 -17.59
C ASP A 524 17.61 11.99 -17.45
N LEU A 525 18.60 12.88 -17.60
CA LEU A 525 20.00 12.56 -17.33
C LEU A 525 20.33 12.67 -15.85
N LEU A 526 19.71 13.65 -15.20
CA LEU A 526 19.96 14.04 -13.82
C LEU A 526 19.02 13.37 -12.82
N ALA A 527 18.27 12.33 -13.21
CA ALA A 527 17.39 11.61 -12.29
C ALA A 527 18.10 11.06 -11.03
N PRO A 528 19.39 10.68 -11.06
CA PRO A 528 20.14 10.37 -9.84
C PRO A 528 20.22 11.51 -8.81
N LEU A 529 20.01 12.75 -9.22
CA LEU A 529 19.95 13.94 -8.35
C LEU A 529 18.51 14.38 -8.04
N ALA A 530 17.50 13.58 -8.41
CA ALA A 530 16.07 13.89 -8.28
C ALA A 530 15.60 14.10 -6.82
N GLN A 531 16.42 13.77 -5.83
CA GLN A 531 16.16 14.07 -4.42
C GLN A 531 16.32 15.55 -4.04
N HIS A 532 16.91 16.38 -4.91
CA HIS A 532 17.01 17.83 -4.75
C HIS A 532 15.80 18.53 -5.36
N ALA A 533 15.25 19.57 -4.73
CA ALA A 533 14.10 20.31 -5.26
C ALA A 533 14.38 20.79 -6.71
N VAL A 534 15.54 21.43 -6.90
CA VAL A 534 16.07 21.82 -8.20
C VAL A 534 17.57 21.57 -8.26
N VAL A 535 18.03 20.97 -9.35
CA VAL A 535 19.45 20.75 -9.65
C VAL A 535 20.04 21.99 -10.32
N SER A 536 21.08 22.56 -9.71
CA SER A 536 21.86 23.68 -10.27
C SER A 536 22.84 23.23 -11.37
N GLU A 537 23.27 24.18 -12.20
CA GLU A 537 24.34 23.93 -13.20
C GLU A 537 25.62 23.39 -12.55
N GLU A 538 25.97 23.85 -11.35
CA GLU A 538 27.14 23.38 -10.59
C GLU A 538 26.97 21.93 -10.13
N GLN A 539 25.80 21.57 -9.60
CA GLN A 539 25.51 20.18 -9.20
C GLN A 539 25.54 19.23 -10.41
N ALA A 540 24.93 19.63 -11.53
CA ALA A 540 24.94 18.84 -12.77
C ALA A 540 26.36 18.62 -13.29
N ALA A 541 27.17 19.69 -13.31
CA ALA A 541 28.59 19.62 -13.65
C ALA A 541 29.37 18.65 -12.74
N ASN A 542 29.27 18.85 -11.43
CA ASN A 542 29.99 18.03 -10.44
C ASN A 542 29.60 16.56 -10.52
N TYR A 543 28.33 16.27 -10.85
CA TYR A 543 27.84 14.92 -11.04
C TYR A 543 28.50 14.24 -12.26
N ILE A 544 28.58 14.92 -13.40
CA ILE A 544 29.28 14.37 -14.57
C ILE A 544 30.79 14.21 -14.32
N ASP A 545 31.42 15.19 -13.67
CA ASP A 545 32.83 15.12 -13.30
C ASP A 545 33.09 13.91 -12.36
N THR A 546 32.13 13.59 -11.48
CA THR A 546 32.17 12.40 -10.61
C THR A 546 32.02 11.11 -11.43
N LEU A 547 31.09 11.05 -12.38
CA LEU A 547 30.92 9.90 -13.28
C LEU A 547 32.19 9.64 -14.10
N GLU A 548 32.77 10.69 -14.70
CA GLU A 548 34.02 10.60 -15.46
C GLU A 548 35.14 10.05 -14.58
N TRP A 549 35.27 10.55 -13.35
CA TRP A 549 36.27 10.07 -12.39
C TRP A 549 36.08 8.59 -12.04
N LEU A 550 34.84 8.14 -11.81
CA LEU A 550 34.51 6.76 -11.48
C LEU A 550 34.85 5.82 -12.65
N VAL A 551 34.46 6.20 -13.87
CA VAL A 551 34.69 5.41 -15.08
C VAL A 551 36.18 5.37 -15.42
N GLY A 552 36.85 6.53 -15.46
CA GLY A 552 38.26 6.65 -15.81
C GLY A 552 39.21 5.93 -14.85
N ARG A 553 38.80 5.72 -13.60
CA ARG A 553 39.57 4.97 -12.59
C ARG A 553 39.19 3.50 -12.46
N ASN A 554 38.23 3.02 -13.27
CA ASN A 554 37.72 1.66 -13.15
C ASN A 554 37.32 1.36 -11.69
N TRP A 555 36.63 2.33 -11.07
CA TRP A 555 36.50 2.43 -9.62
C TRP A 555 35.70 1.25 -9.05
N ARG A 556 36.28 0.49 -8.13
CA ARG A 556 35.53 -0.53 -7.39
C ARG A 556 35.23 0.00 -5.99
N ALA A 557 34.05 -0.32 -5.45
CA ALA A 557 33.78 -0.12 -4.03
C ALA A 557 34.87 -0.81 -3.21
N GLY A 558 35.75 -0.02 -2.59
CA GLY A 558 36.86 -0.51 -1.78
C GLY A 558 36.45 -0.88 -0.35
N LYS A 559 35.17 -0.74 -0.01
CA LYS A 559 34.58 -1.04 1.30
C LYS A 559 33.35 -1.90 1.12
N ALA A 560 33.12 -2.76 2.11
CA ALA A 560 31.90 -3.52 2.23
C ALA A 560 30.68 -2.57 2.36
N PRO A 561 29.49 -3.08 2.05
CA PRO A 561 28.24 -2.44 2.36
C PRO A 561 28.17 -1.67 3.66
N ARG A 562 27.63 -0.45 3.60
CA ARG A 562 26.88 0.07 4.74
C ARG A 562 25.60 -0.78 4.87
N ALA A 563 25.28 -1.17 6.08
CA ALA A 563 24.09 -1.96 6.36
C ALA A 563 22.83 -1.14 6.11
N ALA A 564 21.68 -1.81 5.99
CA ALA A 564 20.40 -1.12 5.94
C ALA A 564 20.15 -0.32 7.23
N LEU A 565 19.29 0.69 7.13
CA LEU A 565 18.96 1.58 8.23
C LEU A 565 18.31 0.82 9.40
N GLY A 566 19.11 0.60 10.44
CA GLY A 566 18.77 -0.15 11.65
C GLY A 566 19.44 -1.51 11.79
N SER A 567 19.97 -2.09 10.71
CA SER A 567 20.51 -3.46 10.68
C SER A 567 21.75 -3.70 11.56
N ILE A 568 22.61 -2.71 11.80
CA ILE A 568 23.75 -2.85 12.74
C ILE A 568 23.40 -2.48 14.19
N GLY A 569 22.12 -2.24 14.45
CA GLY A 569 21.65 -1.59 15.67
C GLY A 569 22.11 -0.12 15.73
N PHE A 570 21.19 0.77 16.09
CA PHE A 570 21.49 2.21 16.10
C PHE A 570 22.49 2.65 17.18
N ALA A 571 22.91 1.75 18.07
CA ALA A 571 24.05 1.99 18.95
C ALA A 571 25.33 2.29 18.16
N GLY A 572 25.55 1.62 17.01
CA GLY A 572 26.68 1.89 16.13
C GLY A 572 26.60 3.29 15.50
N VAL A 573 25.47 3.61 14.87
CA VAL A 573 25.24 4.91 14.21
C VAL A 573 25.31 6.09 15.20
N ARG A 574 24.79 5.91 16.43
CA ARG A 574 24.85 6.91 17.51
C ARG A 574 26.29 7.26 17.92
N ILE A 575 27.20 6.29 17.85
CA ILE A 575 28.62 6.49 18.17
C ILE A 575 29.30 7.25 17.03
N GLU A 576 28.98 6.89 15.78
CA GLU A 576 29.65 7.41 14.58
C GLU A 576 29.25 8.86 14.21
N ASN A 577 28.03 9.29 14.51
CA ASN A 577 27.54 10.60 14.06
C ASN A 577 26.92 11.44 15.19
N SER A 578 27.47 12.64 15.44
CA SER A 578 27.01 13.53 16.51
C SER A 578 25.63 14.15 16.26
N PHE A 579 25.26 14.35 15.00
CA PHE A 579 23.94 14.87 14.64
C PHE A 579 22.85 13.84 14.96
N VAL A 580 23.02 12.59 14.52
CA VAL A 580 22.07 11.50 14.82
C VAL A 580 21.94 11.30 16.32
N ARG A 581 23.06 11.28 17.05
CA ARG A 581 23.07 11.22 18.53
C ARG A 581 22.24 12.33 19.17
N ASN A 582 22.41 13.58 18.70
CA ASN A 582 21.67 14.72 19.23
C ASN A 582 20.15 14.58 18.98
N ARG A 583 19.75 14.11 17.79
CA ARG A 583 18.35 13.89 17.45
C ARG A 583 17.71 12.81 18.32
N LEU A 584 18.44 11.75 18.63
CA LEU A 584 18.02 10.69 19.55
C LEU A 584 17.90 11.18 20.98
N ASP A 585 18.90 11.90 21.48
CA ASP A 585 18.88 12.45 22.84
C ASP A 585 17.71 13.43 23.04
N ARG A 586 17.25 14.07 21.96
CA ARG A 586 16.07 14.96 21.92
C ARG A 586 14.75 14.25 21.60
N LYS A 587 14.75 12.94 21.39
CA LYS A 587 13.58 12.14 20.96
C LYS A 587 12.92 12.61 19.66
N VAL A 588 13.67 13.30 18.80
CA VAL A 588 13.25 13.65 17.45
C VAL A 588 13.37 12.43 16.54
N PHE A 589 14.42 11.64 16.74
CA PHE A 589 14.53 10.29 16.19
C PHE A 589 14.25 9.28 17.29
N ASP A 590 13.63 8.16 16.93
CA ASP A 590 13.38 7.03 17.83
C ASP A 590 13.38 5.71 17.06
N PHE A 591 13.41 4.59 17.79
CA PHE A 591 13.58 3.27 17.20
C PHE A 591 12.72 2.21 17.89
N VAL A 592 12.27 1.24 17.09
CA VAL A 592 11.67 0.00 17.56
C VAL A 592 12.50 -1.15 16.99
N ASN A 593 13.21 -1.84 17.87
CA ASN A 593 13.96 -3.03 17.51
C ASN A 593 13.02 -4.24 17.57
N GLN A 594 12.74 -4.83 16.42
CA GLN A 594 11.82 -5.93 16.19
C GLN A 594 12.50 -7.28 16.03
N THR A 595 13.82 -7.36 16.22
CA THR A 595 14.65 -8.56 16.01
C THR A 595 14.10 -9.81 16.69
N LEU A 596 13.40 -9.65 17.82
CA LEU A 596 12.86 -10.77 18.59
C LEU A 596 11.47 -11.25 18.12
N TRP A 597 10.81 -10.56 17.19
CA TRP A 597 9.43 -10.90 16.79
C TRP A 597 9.08 -10.70 15.32
N LEU A 598 9.89 -9.98 14.54
CA LEU A 598 9.75 -9.87 13.09
C LEU A 598 10.91 -10.57 12.40
N PHE A 599 10.63 -11.70 11.77
CA PHE A 599 11.64 -12.57 11.14
C PHE A 599 11.51 -12.65 9.61
N ASP A 600 10.47 -12.01 9.08
CA ASP A 600 10.17 -11.96 7.66
C ASP A 600 9.94 -10.50 7.24
N HIS A 601 10.52 -10.12 6.11
CA HIS A 601 10.50 -8.75 5.59
C HIS A 601 9.09 -8.29 5.23
N SER A 602 8.21 -9.21 4.88
CA SER A 602 6.81 -8.94 4.55
C SER A 602 5.84 -9.34 5.67
N GLY A 603 6.35 -9.92 6.76
CA GLY A 603 5.58 -10.42 7.90
C GLY A 603 4.78 -9.39 8.68
N MET A 604 4.87 -8.10 8.34
CA MET A 604 3.96 -7.06 8.83
C MET A 604 2.63 -6.99 8.09
N LYS A 605 2.54 -7.49 6.84
CA LYS A 605 1.28 -7.53 6.07
C LYS A 605 0.22 -8.37 6.76
N ILE A 606 0.66 -9.52 7.29
CA ILE A 606 -0.14 -10.44 8.09
C ILE A 606 0.63 -10.65 9.40
N PRO A 607 0.47 -9.75 10.38
CA PRO A 607 1.30 -9.77 11.57
C PRO A 607 0.95 -10.95 12.48
N SER A 608 1.97 -11.54 13.10
CA SER A 608 1.78 -12.36 14.30
C SER A 608 1.23 -11.51 15.44
N ASP A 609 0.67 -12.13 16.48
CA ASP A 609 0.19 -11.41 17.67
C ASP A 609 1.27 -10.49 18.26
N GLU A 610 2.52 -10.95 18.27
CA GLU A 610 3.65 -10.18 18.82
C GLU A 610 4.05 -9.01 17.92
N VAL A 611 4.05 -9.18 16.59
CA VAL A 611 4.25 -8.07 15.64
C VAL A 611 3.10 -7.05 15.75
N PHE A 612 1.87 -7.53 15.91
CA PHE A 612 0.71 -6.66 16.08
C PHE A 612 0.80 -5.83 17.36
N GLU A 613 1.06 -6.45 18.51
CA GLU A 613 1.18 -5.76 19.79
C GLU A 613 2.38 -4.79 19.80
N LYS A 614 3.58 -5.28 19.49
CA LYS A 614 4.80 -4.49 19.69
C LYS A 614 5.09 -3.49 18.57
N SER A 615 4.72 -3.82 17.33
CA SER A 615 5.01 -2.94 16.19
C SER A 615 3.82 -2.06 15.82
N TYR A 616 2.61 -2.64 15.65
CA TYR A 616 1.44 -1.84 15.30
C TYR A 616 0.92 -1.01 16.49
N GLN A 617 0.65 -1.63 17.64
CA GLN A 617 0.09 -0.91 18.80
C GLN A 617 1.13 -0.01 19.45
N GLU A 618 2.15 -0.59 20.09
CA GLU A 618 3.16 0.17 20.86
C GLU A 618 4.11 0.99 19.96
N GLY A 619 4.52 0.39 18.83
CA GLY A 619 5.55 0.94 17.95
C GLY A 619 5.07 2.07 17.03
N ILE A 620 3.78 2.12 16.71
CA ILE A 620 3.19 3.06 15.75
C ILE A 620 2.00 3.78 16.34
N VAL A 621 0.91 3.07 16.64
CA VAL A 621 -0.39 3.70 16.92
C VAL A 621 -0.40 4.47 18.23
N ASP A 622 0.15 3.92 19.31
CA ASP A 622 0.22 4.62 20.60
C ASP A 622 1.04 5.91 20.48
N ARG A 623 2.12 5.88 19.70
CA ARG A 623 2.95 7.06 19.43
C ARG A 623 2.21 8.09 18.57
N ILE A 624 1.49 7.64 17.54
CA ILE A 624 0.61 8.49 16.73
C ILE A 624 -0.43 9.17 17.63
N LYS A 625 -1.06 8.44 18.56
CA LYS A 625 -2.06 8.98 19.50
C LYS A 625 -1.46 9.97 20.50
N GLU A 626 -0.26 9.72 21.00
CA GLU A 626 0.42 10.60 21.95
C GLU A 626 0.90 11.90 21.31
N GLU A 627 1.31 11.84 20.04
CA GLU A 627 2.11 12.91 19.43
C GLU A 627 1.40 13.61 18.27
N SER A 628 0.38 13.02 17.65
CA SER A 628 -0.34 13.65 16.53
C SER A 628 -1.77 14.04 16.89
N ARG A 629 -2.46 14.70 15.94
CA ARG A 629 -3.90 14.99 15.99
C ARG A 629 -4.75 13.79 15.55
N PHE A 630 -4.21 12.56 15.60
CA PHE A 630 -4.93 11.35 15.22
C PHE A 630 -6.27 11.27 15.91
N GLY A 631 -7.29 10.94 15.12
CA GLY A 631 -8.69 11.00 15.52
C GLY A 631 -9.03 10.20 16.77
N ARG A 632 -10.21 10.45 17.29
CA ARG A 632 -10.78 9.69 18.39
C ARG A 632 -11.37 8.39 17.84
N TYR A 633 -10.95 7.26 18.39
CA TYR A 633 -11.81 6.08 18.51
C TYR A 633 -12.67 6.33 19.75
N GLU A 634 -13.69 7.20 19.64
CA GLU A 634 -14.71 7.37 20.68
C GLU A 634 -15.93 6.51 20.37
#